data_AF-A0A5P8KNK5-F1
#
_entry.id   AF-A0A5P8KNK5-F1
#
_cell.length_a   1.000
_cell.length_b   1.000
_cell.length_c   1.000
_cell.angle_alpha   90.00
_cell.angle_beta   90.00
_cell.angle_gamma   90.00
#
_symmetry.space_group_name_H-M   'P 1'
#
loop_
_entity.id
_entity.type
_entity.pdbx_description
1 polymer ?
#
loop_
_entity_poly.entity_id
_entity_poly.type
_entity_poly.pdbx_seq_one_letter_code
_entity_poly.pdbx_strand_id
1 'polypeptide(L)'
;MHHEQFVEGLPGDNVGFNVKNVSVKEIRRGNVAGDSKSDPPKGDESFNAQVIVLNHPGQVGAGYAPVLDCHTAHIACKFSEILEKIDRRTGKSVENNPKFIKSGDAAIVKMVPSKPMCVEAFTDYPPIGR
;
A
#
# COMPACT_ATOMS: atom_id res chain seq x y z
N MET A 1 -18.41 3.06 -20.54
CA MET A 1 -18.51 4.15 -19.55
C MET A 1 -19.93 4.68 -19.66
N HIS A 2 -20.76 4.45 -18.65
CA HIS A 2 -22.17 4.82 -18.65
C HIS A 2 -22.30 6.33 -18.38
N HIS A 3 -22.86 7.10 -19.31
CA HIS A 3 -23.13 8.53 -19.17
C HIS A 3 -24.40 8.81 -18.36
N GLU A 4 -24.64 8.03 -17.30
CA GLU A 4 -25.81 8.13 -16.46
C GLU A 4 -25.45 8.77 -15.12
N GLN A 5 -26.36 9.59 -14.58
CA GLN A 5 -26.19 10.16 -13.25
C GLN A 5 -26.61 9.13 -12.21
N PHE A 6 -25.75 8.95 -11.21
CA PHE A 6 -26.00 8.09 -10.06
C PHE A 6 -26.41 8.96 -8.87
N VAL A 7 -27.40 8.49 -8.11
CA VAL A 7 -27.79 9.12 -6.83
C VAL A 7 -26.75 8.77 -5.74
N GLU A 8 -26.21 7.56 -5.79
CA GLU A 8 -25.15 7.05 -4.93
C GLU A 8 -24.22 6.13 -5.73
N GLY A 9 -22.95 6.10 -5.35
CA GLY A 9 -21.98 5.12 -5.87
C GLY A 9 -21.72 4.06 -4.82
N LEU A 10 -21.88 2.80 -5.18
CA LEU A 10 -21.69 1.67 -4.28
C LEU A 10 -20.31 1.02 -4.50
N PRO A 11 -19.81 0.19 -3.55
CA PRO A 11 -18.55 -0.51 -3.73
C PRO A 11 -18.53 -1.34 -5.03
N GLY A 12 -17.53 -1.07 -5.89
CA GLY A 12 -17.37 -1.70 -7.21
C GLY A 12 -17.71 -0.79 -8.39
N ASP A 13 -18.40 0.33 -8.16
CA ASP A 13 -18.74 1.29 -9.20
C ASP A 13 -17.54 2.13 -9.61
N ASN A 14 -17.32 2.27 -10.92
CA ASN A 14 -16.33 3.19 -11.48
C ASN A 14 -17.01 4.52 -11.78
N VAL A 15 -16.96 5.45 -10.82
CA VAL A 15 -17.66 6.74 -10.88
C VAL A 15 -16.72 7.92 -11.13
N GLY A 16 -17.23 8.94 -11.81
CA GLY A 16 -16.69 10.29 -11.74
C GLY A 16 -17.59 11.15 -10.85
N PHE A 17 -17.02 11.91 -9.93
CA PHE A 17 -17.77 12.86 -9.09
C PHE A 17 -17.16 14.25 -9.20
N ASN A 18 -17.98 15.28 -9.00
CA ASN A 18 -17.57 16.67 -9.12
C ASN A 18 -17.31 17.28 -7.73
N VAL A 19 -16.20 18.00 -7.59
CA VAL A 19 -15.83 18.72 -6.35
C VAL A 19 -15.58 20.19 -6.66
N LYS A 20 -15.96 21.07 -5.73
CA LYS A 20 -15.72 22.52 -5.85
C LYS A 20 -14.49 22.93 -5.05
N ASN A 21 -13.84 24.02 -5.47
CA ASN A 21 -12.73 24.67 -4.76
C ASN A 21 -11.47 23.79 -4.59
N VAL A 22 -11.28 22.80 -5.46
CA VAL A 22 -10.06 21.97 -5.51
C VAL A 22 -9.49 22.06 -6.92
N SER A 23 -8.21 22.38 -7.04
CA SER A 23 -7.53 22.47 -8.33
C SER A 23 -7.09 21.09 -8.80
N VAL A 24 -7.15 20.84 -10.11
CA VAL A 24 -6.60 19.61 -10.73
C VAL A 24 -5.10 19.44 -10.50
N LYS A 25 -4.39 20.50 -10.08
CA LYS A 25 -2.96 20.44 -9.72
C LYS A 25 -2.71 19.92 -8.30
N GLU A 26 -3.72 19.95 -7.43
CA GLU A 26 -3.62 19.56 -6.02
C GLU A 26 -3.92 18.07 -5.81
N ILE A 27 -4.67 17.47 -6.74
CA ILE A 27 -5.03 16.05 -6.72
C ILE A 27 -4.37 15.31 -7.88
N ARG A 28 -4.02 14.05 -7.66
CA ARG A 28 -3.40 13.18 -8.66
C ARG A 28 -3.83 11.73 -8.48
N ARG A 29 -3.60 10.93 -9.52
CA ARG A 29 -3.74 9.46 -9.43
C ARG A 29 -2.92 8.92 -8.26
N GLY A 30 -3.52 7.99 -7.51
CA GLY A 30 -2.95 7.45 -6.27
C GLY A 30 -3.39 8.18 -5.00
N ASN A 31 -4.09 9.33 -5.09
CA ASN A 31 -4.79 9.88 -3.93
C ASN A 31 -6.05 9.08 -3.61
N VAL A 32 -6.41 9.04 -2.33
CA VAL A 32 -7.59 8.37 -1.80
C VAL A 32 -8.56 9.43 -1.30
N ALA A 33 -9.82 9.33 -1.71
CA ALA A 33 -10.90 10.20 -1.25
C ALA A 33 -11.80 9.43 -0.28
N GLY A 34 -12.21 10.07 0.81
CA GLY A 34 -13.09 9.48 1.82
C GLY A 34 -13.91 10.55 2.54
N ASP A 35 -14.86 10.11 3.37
CA ASP A 35 -15.71 11.03 4.13
C ASP A 35 -14.92 11.71 5.26
N SER A 36 -14.88 13.04 5.25
CA SER A 36 -14.25 13.85 6.30
C SER A 36 -14.78 13.60 7.71
N LYS A 37 -16.00 13.06 7.85
CA LYS A 37 -16.69 12.85 9.14
C LYS A 37 -16.61 11.41 9.63
N SER A 38 -16.15 10.49 8.79
CA SER A 38 -16.11 9.07 9.11
C SER A 38 -14.78 8.51 8.64
N ASP A 39 -13.82 8.44 9.57
CA ASP A 39 -12.48 7.89 9.37
C ASP A 39 -11.78 8.38 8.07
N PRO A 40 -11.44 9.68 7.99
CA PRO A 40 -10.87 10.24 6.78
C PRO A 40 -9.49 9.62 6.45
N PRO A 41 -9.21 9.32 5.17
CA PRO A 41 -7.94 8.72 4.75
C PRO A 41 -6.77 9.66 5.04
N LYS A 42 -5.64 9.07 5.47
CA LYS A 42 -4.43 9.82 5.85
C LYS A 42 -3.22 9.30 5.08
N GLY A 43 -2.21 10.16 4.95
CA GLY A 43 -0.92 9.75 4.40
C GLY A 43 -0.06 9.06 5.46
N ASP A 44 0.67 8.04 5.06
CA ASP A 44 1.56 7.27 5.93
C ASP A 44 3.01 7.71 5.77
N GLU A 45 3.68 7.98 6.89
CA GLU A 45 5.13 8.17 6.92
C GLU A 45 5.88 6.84 6.77
N SER A 46 5.30 5.76 7.30
CA SER A 46 5.79 4.40 7.15
C SER A 46 4.69 3.40 7.47
N PHE A 47 4.77 2.20 6.89
CA PHE A 47 3.84 1.11 7.17
C PHE A 47 4.58 -0.22 7.26
N ASN A 48 4.04 -1.14 8.06
CA ASN A 48 4.55 -2.50 8.14
C ASN A 48 3.71 -3.41 7.25
N ALA A 49 4.34 -4.20 6.40
CA ALA A 49 3.64 -5.11 5.51
C ALA A 49 4.30 -6.49 5.50
N GLN A 50 3.46 -7.53 5.38
CA GLN A 50 3.90 -8.86 5.07
C GLN A 50 4.29 -8.93 3.58
N VAL A 51 5.54 -9.23 3.29
CA VAL A 51 6.04 -9.46 1.94
C VAL A 51 6.31 -10.93 1.72
N ILE A 52 6.05 -11.40 0.51
CA ILE A 52 6.46 -12.73 0.04
C ILE A 52 7.34 -12.50 -1.19
N VAL A 53 8.61 -12.90 -1.11
CA VAL A 53 9.52 -12.76 -2.24
C VAL A 53 9.21 -13.86 -3.25
N LEU A 54 8.83 -13.48 -4.46
CA LEU A 54 8.57 -14.41 -5.57
C LEU A 54 9.89 -14.79 -6.25
N ASN A 55 9.95 -14.73 -7.58
CA ASN A 55 11.13 -15.09 -8.36
C ASN A 55 12.06 -13.89 -8.52
N HIS A 56 12.93 -13.66 -7.54
CA HIS A 56 13.97 -12.61 -7.57
C HIS A 56 15.37 -13.25 -7.63
N PRO A 57 16.27 -12.83 -8.55
CA PRO A 57 17.57 -13.49 -8.75
C PRO A 57 18.58 -13.20 -7.64
N GLY A 58 18.31 -12.22 -6.76
CA GLY A 58 19.20 -11.81 -5.69
C GLY A 58 18.54 -11.81 -4.31
N GLN A 59 19.24 -11.23 -3.35
CA GLN A 59 18.77 -11.00 -1.99
C GLN A 59 18.21 -9.58 -1.85
N VAL A 60 17.19 -9.42 -1.01
CA VAL A 60 16.60 -8.13 -0.66
C VAL A 60 16.98 -7.82 0.78
N GLY A 61 17.70 -6.71 0.98
CA GLY A 61 18.11 -6.24 2.30
C GLY A 61 17.48 -4.88 2.63
N ALA A 62 17.75 -4.42 3.86
CA ALA A 62 17.42 -3.05 4.25
C ALA A 62 18.06 -2.04 3.28
N GLY A 63 17.29 -1.02 2.88
CA GLY A 63 17.68 -0.03 1.89
C GLY A 63 17.22 -0.33 0.47
N TYR A 64 16.75 -1.55 0.16
CA TYR A 64 16.12 -1.85 -1.13
C TYR A 64 14.89 -0.97 -1.34
N ALA A 65 14.75 -0.34 -2.51
CA ALA A 65 13.69 0.64 -2.77
C ALA A 65 12.96 0.36 -4.10
N PRO A 66 12.18 -0.73 -4.18
CA PRO A 66 11.39 -1.03 -5.37
C PRO A 66 10.22 -0.05 -5.52
N VAL A 67 9.62 -0.05 -6.70
CA VAL A 67 8.32 0.59 -6.92
C VAL A 67 7.21 -0.34 -6.46
N LEU A 68 6.29 0.18 -5.66
CA LEU A 68 5.11 -0.52 -5.18
C LEU A 68 3.90 0.00 -5.97
N ASP A 69 3.14 -0.95 -6.47
CA ASP A 69 1.78 -0.73 -6.95
C ASP A 69 0.82 -1.12 -5.82
N CYS A 70 0.10 -0.15 -5.30
CA CYS A 70 -0.99 -0.39 -4.35
C CYS A 70 -2.19 0.40 -4.86
N HIS A 71 -3.36 -0.23 -4.97
CA HIS A 71 -4.57 0.36 -5.57
C HIS A 71 -4.29 1.05 -6.93
N THR A 72 -4.26 2.38 -6.94
CA THR A 72 -3.94 3.23 -8.09
C THR A 72 -2.64 4.02 -7.90
N ALA A 73 -2.00 3.92 -6.74
CA ALA A 73 -0.70 4.50 -6.45
C ALA A 73 0.43 3.64 -7.04
N HIS A 74 1.45 4.35 -7.51
CA HIS A 74 2.67 3.78 -8.09
C HIS A 74 3.86 4.58 -7.54
N ILE A 75 4.42 4.11 -6.43
CA ILE A 75 5.38 4.89 -5.61
C ILE A 75 6.54 3.99 -5.19
N ALA A 76 7.77 4.50 -5.29
CA ALA A 76 8.93 3.81 -4.74
C ALA A 76 8.88 3.83 -3.21
N CYS A 77 9.00 2.67 -2.57
CA CYS A 77 9.05 2.56 -1.11
C CYS A 77 10.32 1.84 -0.68
N LYS A 78 11.05 2.46 0.25
CA LYS A 78 12.26 1.90 0.82
C LYS A 78 11.90 0.87 1.86
N PHE A 79 12.48 -0.32 1.76
CA PHE A 79 12.52 -1.33 2.81
C PHE A 79 13.44 -0.78 3.90
N SER A 80 12.88 -0.04 4.86
CA SER A 80 13.66 0.60 5.92
C SER A 80 14.31 -0.45 6.80
N GLU A 81 13.49 -1.40 7.25
CA GLU A 81 13.90 -2.48 8.15
C GLU A 81 13.14 -3.75 7.77
N ILE A 82 13.83 -4.90 7.81
CA ILE A 82 13.20 -6.21 7.76
C ILE A 82 13.06 -6.65 9.20
N LEU A 83 11.84 -6.56 9.76
CA LEU A 83 11.59 -6.72 11.18
C LEU A 83 11.69 -8.20 11.60
N GLU A 84 11.08 -9.07 10.81
CA GLU A 84 11.11 -10.51 11.06
C GLU A 84 10.88 -11.29 9.77
N LYS A 85 11.53 -12.44 9.67
CA LYS A 85 11.17 -13.49 8.72
C LYS A 85 10.10 -14.36 9.35
N ILE A 86 9.07 -14.69 8.59
CA ILE A 86 7.93 -15.47 9.06
C ILE A 86 7.70 -16.71 8.19
N ASP A 87 7.07 -17.73 8.77
CA ASP A 87 6.55 -18.85 7.98
C ASP A 87 5.31 -18.39 7.20
N ARG A 88 5.35 -18.56 5.86
CA ARG A 88 4.30 -18.06 4.95
C ARG A 88 2.90 -18.65 5.19
N ARG A 89 2.79 -19.81 5.86
CA ARG A 89 1.51 -20.51 6.07
C ARG A 89 0.89 -20.17 7.42
N THR A 90 1.74 -20.03 8.43
CA THR A 90 1.31 -19.84 9.82
C THR A 90 1.48 -18.42 10.33
N GLY A 91 2.25 -17.59 9.64
CA GLY A 91 2.58 -16.22 10.07
C GLY A 91 3.53 -16.16 11.28
N LYS A 92 4.02 -17.30 11.77
CA LYS A 92 4.88 -17.35 12.95
C LYS A 92 6.28 -16.86 12.63
N SER A 93 6.85 -16.05 13.52
CA SER A 93 8.23 -15.59 13.45
C SER A 93 9.20 -16.77 13.43
N VAL A 94 10.15 -16.73 12.50
CA VAL A 94 11.22 -17.72 12.32
C VAL A 94 12.58 -17.11 12.66
N GLU A 95 12.79 -15.84 12.30
CA GLU A 95 14.04 -15.11 12.54
C GLU A 95 13.73 -13.63 12.75
N ASN A 96 14.21 -13.05 13.85
CA ASN A 96 14.09 -11.62 14.13
C ASN A 96 15.23 -10.84 13.48
N ASN A 97 14.90 -9.70 12.85
CA ASN A 97 15.85 -8.79 12.20
C ASN A 97 16.83 -9.47 11.21
N PRO A 98 16.34 -10.25 10.22
CA PRO A 98 17.20 -10.89 9.25
C PRO A 98 17.95 -9.84 8.42
N LYS A 99 19.22 -10.12 8.08
CA LYS A 99 20.03 -9.21 7.25
C LYS A 99 19.47 -9.05 5.82
N PHE A 100 18.85 -10.10 5.29
CA PHE A 100 18.26 -10.13 3.96
C PHE A 100 17.19 -11.23 3.86
N ILE A 101 16.31 -11.11 2.88
CA ILE A 101 15.33 -12.12 2.45
C ILE A 101 15.56 -12.50 0.99
N LYS A 102 15.18 -13.71 0.59
CA LYS A 102 15.34 -14.22 -0.79
C LYS A 102 14.06 -14.90 -1.28
N SER A 103 14.05 -15.27 -2.56
CA SER A 103 12.94 -15.99 -3.19
C SER A 103 12.38 -17.13 -2.34
N GLY A 104 11.07 -17.10 -2.12
CA GLY A 104 10.31 -18.04 -1.28
C GLY A 104 10.14 -17.60 0.19
N ASP A 105 10.93 -16.65 0.67
CA ASP A 105 10.81 -16.15 2.04
C ASP A 105 9.58 -15.24 2.20
N ALA A 106 8.97 -15.30 3.38
CA ALA A 106 8.00 -14.31 3.84
C ALA A 106 8.59 -13.51 5.00
N ALA A 107 8.28 -12.23 5.08
CA ALA A 107 8.80 -11.35 6.14
C ALA A 107 7.84 -10.21 6.44
N ILE A 108 7.91 -9.67 7.65
CA ILE A 108 7.32 -8.39 7.99
C ILE A 108 8.39 -7.32 7.76
N VAL A 109 8.07 -6.35 6.91
CA VAL A 109 8.99 -5.27 6.51
C VAL A 109 8.37 -3.93 6.84
N LYS A 110 9.15 -3.06 7.47
CA LYS A 110 8.82 -1.65 7.62
C LYS A 110 9.24 -0.91 6.35
N MET A 111 8.27 -0.29 5.70
CA MET A 111 8.45 0.43 4.44
C MET A 111 8.23 1.92 4.62
N VAL A 112 9.01 2.72 3.90
CA VAL A 112 8.90 4.18 3.89
C VAL A 112 8.69 4.64 2.45
N PRO A 113 7.53 5.22 2.10
CA PRO A 113 7.28 5.70 0.76
C PRO A 113 8.14 6.94 0.45
N SER A 114 8.65 7.04 -0.77
CA SER A 114 9.48 8.16 -1.24
C SER A 114 8.69 9.44 -1.53
N LYS A 115 7.37 9.33 -1.61
CA LYS A 115 6.41 10.41 -1.83
C LYS A 115 5.20 10.17 -0.92
N PRO A 116 4.40 11.20 -0.58
CA PRO A 116 3.17 11.01 0.18
C PRO A 116 2.29 9.93 -0.46
N MET A 117 1.96 8.91 0.32
CA MET A 117 1.18 7.73 -0.03
C MET A 117 0.15 7.49 1.08
N CYS A 118 -1.05 7.06 0.72
CA CYS A 118 -2.10 6.68 1.67
C CYS A 118 -2.35 5.19 1.45
N VAL A 119 -2.18 4.39 2.49
CA VAL A 119 -2.47 2.96 2.52
C VAL A 119 -3.17 2.65 3.83
N GLU A 120 -3.87 1.53 3.90
CA GLU A 120 -4.52 1.11 5.14
C GLU A 120 -4.19 -0.34 5.46
N ALA A 121 -4.47 -0.75 6.70
CA ALA A 121 -4.36 -2.15 7.09
C ALA A 121 -5.31 -3.01 6.23
N PHE A 122 -4.81 -4.13 5.70
CA PHE A 122 -5.60 -5.04 4.87
C PHE A 122 -6.86 -5.57 5.59
N THR A 123 -6.82 -5.69 6.91
CA THR A 123 -7.97 -6.15 7.72
C THR A 123 -9.12 -5.16 7.73
N ASP A 124 -8.81 -3.87 7.58
CA ASP A 124 -9.76 -2.78 7.75
C ASP A 124 -10.27 -2.34 6.37
N TYR A 125 -9.35 -2.12 5.43
CA TYR A 125 -9.67 -1.74 4.05
C TYR A 125 -8.87 -2.58 3.04
N PRO A 126 -9.30 -3.82 2.74
CA PRO A 126 -8.58 -4.75 1.86
C PRO A 126 -8.13 -4.20 0.50
N PRO A 127 -8.92 -3.36 -0.22
CA PRO A 127 -8.54 -2.86 -1.55
C PRO A 127 -7.33 -1.91 -1.57
N ILE A 128 -6.94 -1.32 -0.43
CA ILE A 128 -5.85 -0.35 -0.32
C ILE A 128 -4.76 -0.80 0.67
N GLY A 129 -4.74 -2.08 1.03
CA GLY A 129 -3.77 -2.68 1.95
C GLY A 129 -3.03 -3.90 1.39
N ARG A 130 -3.01 -4.09 0.06
CA ARG A 130 -2.35 -5.21 -0.62
C ARG A 130 -1.28 -4.73 -1.59
#